data_AF-A0A5N6X1E4-F1
#
_entry.id   AF-A0A5N6X1E4-F1
#
_cell.length_a   1.000
_cell.length_b   1.000
_cell.length_c   1.000
_cell.angle_alpha   90.00
_cell.angle_beta   90.00
_cell.angle_gamma   90.00
#
_symmetry.space_group_name_H-M   'P 1'
#
loop_
_entity.id
_entity.type
_entity.pdbx_description
1 polymer ?
#
loop_
_entity_poly.entity_id
_entity_poly.type
_entity_poly.pdbx_seq_one_letter_code
_entity_poly.pdbx_strand_id
1 'polypeptide(L)'
;MSTAVFTLFPNLPPELRNQIWRAALPDKVRQALYFYKRGCWRTRRLTEDDEDYNDDNDQLNTCHEFRHDLLDPMKVEVPLLFVNSEARGIALAWMQGQGLKIRFCEDGQSPIVIRPFDPKLDTLYISLKTWDEFSNEPYDIVFPPGHGSGYYNCAPPAFTRIAVPEAFFQHNIPLSDLFHFYCSLEKVFIIPNAQSDIQSGENDLKMQRRWELQSTQGPMLFWNNDRDCFEWRDNEGDSKNTMNSVIEKACDGLDEAIKFYEMTSFEVRAVFAVRK
;
A
#
# COMPACT_ATOMS: atom_id res chain seq x y z
N MET A 1 -40.22 -0.13 20.50
CA MET A 1 -39.30 -1.18 20.01
C MET A 1 -38.47 -1.64 21.19
N SER A 2 -38.60 -2.90 21.61
CA SER A 2 -37.87 -3.46 22.77
C SER A 2 -36.47 -3.87 22.32
N THR A 3 -35.44 -3.16 22.76
CA THR A 3 -34.05 -3.58 22.63
C THR A 3 -33.84 -4.78 23.55
N ALA A 4 -33.68 -5.98 22.97
CA ALA A 4 -33.36 -7.19 23.72
C ALA A 4 -31.96 -7.03 24.35
N VAL A 5 -31.92 -6.69 25.64
CA VAL A 5 -30.68 -6.67 26.42
C VAL A 5 -30.32 -8.13 26.72
N PHE A 6 -29.17 -8.59 26.22
CA PHE A 6 -28.67 -9.92 26.53
C PHE A 6 -28.16 -9.92 27.99
N THR A 7 -29.06 -10.20 28.93
CA THR A 7 -28.81 -10.09 30.38
C THR A 7 -27.91 -11.18 30.95
N LEU A 8 -27.61 -12.23 30.19
CA LEU A 8 -26.86 -13.39 30.67
C LEU A 8 -25.34 -13.29 30.46
N PHE A 9 -24.87 -12.40 29.58
CA PHE A 9 -23.43 -12.28 29.29
C PHE A 9 -22.58 -11.98 30.54
N PRO A 10 -22.98 -11.04 31.43
CA PRO A 10 -22.22 -10.76 32.65
C PRO A 10 -22.11 -11.96 33.61
N ASN A 11 -23.01 -12.93 33.51
CA ASN A 11 -23.04 -14.11 34.37
C ASN A 11 -22.08 -15.21 33.91
N LEU A 12 -21.46 -15.06 32.74
CA LEU A 12 -20.44 -16.00 32.26
C LEU A 12 -19.14 -15.83 33.07
N PRO A 13 -18.41 -16.94 33.34
CA PRO A 13 -17.05 -16.89 33.85
C PRO A 13 -16.18 -15.90 33.07
N PRO A 14 -15.28 -15.15 33.72
CA PRO A 14 -14.41 -14.17 33.06
C PRO A 14 -13.62 -14.75 31.88
N GLU A 15 -13.20 -16.02 31.96
CA GLU A 15 -12.47 -16.72 30.90
C GLU A 15 -13.31 -16.83 29.63
N LEU A 16 -14.60 -17.17 29.76
CA LEU A 16 -15.52 -17.28 28.62
C LEU A 16 -15.84 -15.91 28.05
N ARG A 17 -16.06 -14.89 28.90
CA ARG A 17 -16.26 -13.50 28.43
C ARG A 17 -15.06 -12.99 27.65
N ASN A 18 -13.85 -13.22 28.16
CA ASN A 18 -12.61 -12.87 27.47
C ASN A 18 -12.46 -13.58 26.12
N GLN A 19 -12.82 -14.87 26.04
CA GLN A 19 -12.81 -15.61 24.78
C GLN A 19 -13.81 -15.04 23.78
N ILE A 20 -15.03 -14.72 24.21
CA ILE A 20 -16.06 -14.12 23.34
C ILE A 20 -15.59 -12.76 22.84
N TRP A 21 -15.04 -11.91 23.70
CA TRP A 21 -14.48 -10.62 23.29
C TRP A 21 -13.32 -10.75 22.32
N ARG A 22 -12.42 -11.72 22.53
CA ARG A 22 -11.35 -11.97 21.55
C ARG A 22 -11.89 -12.47 20.21
N ALA A 23 -12.91 -13.31 20.22
CA ALA A 23 -13.55 -13.82 19.01
C ALA A 23 -14.36 -12.75 18.25
N ALA A 24 -14.81 -11.71 18.96
CA ALA A 24 -15.52 -10.57 18.37
C ALA A 24 -14.58 -9.47 17.83
N LEU A 25 -13.26 -9.61 17.99
CA LEU A 25 -12.31 -8.66 17.39
C LEU A 25 -12.32 -8.77 15.87
N PRO A 26 -12.06 -7.66 15.15
CA PRO A 26 -11.90 -7.72 13.71
C PRO A 26 -10.77 -8.65 13.30
N ASP A 27 -10.89 -9.24 12.10
CA ASP A 27 -9.79 -9.96 11.48
C ASP A 27 -8.54 -9.09 11.39
N LYS A 28 -7.37 -9.69 11.59
CA LYS A 28 -6.08 -9.02 11.42
C LYS A 28 -5.97 -8.44 10.01
N VAL A 29 -5.44 -7.23 9.91
CA VAL A 29 -5.12 -6.61 8.63
C VAL A 29 -3.85 -7.26 8.10
N ARG A 30 -3.91 -7.89 6.92
CA ARG A 30 -2.77 -8.65 6.37
C ARG A 30 -2.06 -7.93 5.24
N GLN A 31 -2.77 -7.70 4.13
CA GLN A 31 -2.24 -7.07 2.92
C GLN A 31 -3.13 -5.89 2.59
N ALA A 32 -2.95 -4.80 3.33
CA ALA A 32 -3.78 -3.62 3.14
C ALA A 32 -3.41 -2.93 1.82
N LEU A 33 -4.45 -2.41 1.17
CA LEU A 33 -4.35 -1.65 -0.05
C LEU A 33 -4.59 -0.17 0.26
N TYR A 34 -3.59 0.67 0.00
CA TYR A 34 -3.67 2.11 0.22
C TYR A 34 -3.71 2.84 -1.11
N PHE A 35 -4.51 3.88 -1.20
CA PHE A 35 -4.65 4.65 -2.43
C PHE A 35 -3.57 5.71 -2.52
N TYR A 36 -2.88 5.76 -3.66
CA TYR A 36 -1.97 6.85 -3.96
C TYR A 36 -2.71 8.19 -3.96
N LYS A 37 -1.99 9.20 -3.48
CA LYS A 37 -2.40 10.59 -3.44
C LYS A 37 -1.18 11.44 -3.68
N ARG A 38 -1.30 12.43 -4.55
CA ARG A 38 -0.25 13.42 -4.81
C ARG A 38 0.09 14.23 -3.56
N GLY A 39 1.34 14.64 -3.44
CA GLY A 39 1.89 15.38 -2.31
C GLY A 39 2.64 14.51 -1.30
N CYS A 40 2.92 13.25 -1.66
CA CYS A 40 3.68 12.32 -0.85
C CYS A 40 5.19 12.43 -1.11
N TRP A 41 5.62 12.90 -2.28
CA TRP A 41 7.03 13.21 -2.48
C TRP A 41 7.40 14.53 -1.80
N ARG A 42 8.51 14.52 -1.06
CA ARG A 42 8.99 15.69 -0.33
C ARG A 42 10.50 15.85 -0.49
N THR A 43 10.92 17.11 -0.48
CA THR A 43 12.32 17.48 -0.33
C THR A 43 12.65 17.58 1.14
N ARG A 44 13.71 16.92 1.58
CA ARG A 44 14.34 17.13 2.89
C ARG A 44 15.81 17.48 2.73
N ARG A 45 16.36 18.07 3.79
CA ARG A 45 17.80 18.26 3.91
C ARG A 45 18.41 17.03 4.58
N LEU A 46 19.53 16.57 4.03
CA LEU A 46 20.36 15.56 4.66
C LEU A 46 21.09 16.18 5.85
N THR A 47 21.34 15.35 6.86
CA THR A 47 22.06 15.66 8.09
C THR A 47 23.28 14.77 8.21
N GLU A 48 24.24 15.10 9.07
CA GLU A 48 25.45 14.30 9.30
C GLU A 48 25.17 12.82 9.68
N ASP A 49 23.96 12.51 10.14
CA ASP A 49 23.52 11.15 10.45
C ASP A 49 23.10 10.33 9.22
N ASP A 50 22.91 10.98 8.07
CA ASP A 50 22.50 10.34 6.82
C ASP A 50 23.71 9.81 6.04
N GLU A 51 23.59 8.60 5.48
CA GLU A 51 24.67 7.92 4.74
C GLU A 51 25.14 8.72 3.52
N ASP A 52 24.22 9.41 2.84
CA ASP A 52 24.49 10.21 1.64
C ASP A 52 24.87 11.67 1.94
N TYR A 53 25.10 12.02 3.21
CA TYR A 53 25.47 13.38 3.60
C TYR A 53 26.87 13.74 3.10
N ASN A 54 27.00 14.96 2.60
CA ASN A 54 28.23 15.49 2.03
C ASN A 54 28.67 16.75 2.79
N ASP A 55 29.71 16.61 3.61
CA ASP A 55 30.32 17.73 4.36
C ASP A 55 30.88 18.83 3.43
N ASP A 56 31.37 18.44 2.26
CA ASP A 56 32.10 19.33 1.35
C ASP A 56 31.19 20.14 0.41
N ASN A 57 29.95 19.67 0.20
CA ASN A 57 29.02 20.29 -0.73
C ASN A 57 27.58 20.28 -0.24
N ASP A 58 27.20 21.40 0.39
CA ASP A 58 25.86 21.66 0.90
C ASP A 58 24.73 21.51 -0.14
N GLN A 59 25.01 21.69 -1.44
CA GLN A 59 24.00 21.52 -2.48
C GLN A 59 23.59 20.05 -2.65
N LEU A 60 24.52 19.11 -2.39
CA LEU A 60 24.27 17.66 -2.45
C LEU A 60 23.48 17.16 -1.24
N ASN A 61 23.34 17.97 -0.18
CA ASN A 61 22.57 17.64 1.02
C ASN A 61 21.07 17.88 0.85
N THR A 62 20.57 17.77 -0.37
CA THR A 62 19.14 17.86 -0.71
C THR A 62 18.70 16.51 -1.24
N CYS A 63 17.75 15.88 -0.55
CA CYS A 63 17.21 14.59 -0.92
C CYS A 63 15.70 14.67 -1.15
N HIS A 64 15.23 14.05 -2.23
CA HIS A 64 13.82 13.88 -2.52
C HIS A 64 13.41 12.45 -2.17
N GLU A 65 12.36 12.31 -1.37
CA GLU A 65 11.92 11.01 -0.86
C GLU A 65 10.39 10.91 -0.84
N PHE A 66 9.89 9.69 -1.02
CA PHE A 66 8.47 9.39 -0.86
C PHE A 66 8.11 9.21 0.63
N ARG A 67 7.30 10.12 1.15
CA ARG A 67 6.80 10.14 2.52
C ARG A 67 5.50 9.38 2.66
N HIS A 68 5.61 8.07 2.87
CA HIS A 68 4.46 7.18 3.08
C HIS A 68 3.62 7.53 4.31
N ASP A 69 4.16 8.27 5.28
CA ASP A 69 3.43 8.81 6.43
C ASP A 69 2.42 9.90 6.06
N LEU A 70 2.54 10.49 4.86
CA LEU A 70 1.59 11.47 4.32
C LEU A 70 0.39 10.83 3.61
N LEU A 71 0.41 9.52 3.39
CA LEU A 71 -0.75 8.80 2.86
C LEU A 71 -1.92 8.88 3.84
N ASP A 72 -3.13 8.99 3.30
CA ASP A 72 -4.34 8.99 4.12
C ASP A 72 -4.46 7.63 4.83
N PRO A 73 -4.54 7.59 6.18
CA PRO A 73 -4.52 6.34 6.90
C PRO A 73 -5.83 5.58 6.70
N MET A 74 -5.75 4.26 6.91
CA MET A 74 -6.91 3.38 6.80
C MET A 74 -7.71 3.38 8.10
N LYS A 75 -9.02 3.61 8.02
CA LYS A 75 -9.92 3.48 9.17
C LYS A 75 -10.19 2.00 9.47
N VAL A 76 -10.07 1.62 10.72
CA VAL A 76 -10.42 0.28 11.21
C VAL A 76 -11.56 0.42 12.22
N GLU A 77 -12.65 -0.31 12.00
CA GLU A 77 -13.76 -0.32 12.95
C GLU A 77 -13.45 -1.29 14.09
N VAL A 78 -13.41 -0.77 15.32
CA VAL A 78 -13.18 -1.57 16.53
C VAL A 78 -14.30 -1.28 17.53
N PRO A 79 -15.52 -1.81 17.31
CA PRO A 79 -16.68 -1.49 18.16
C PRO A 79 -16.45 -1.81 19.64
N LEU A 80 -15.65 -2.85 19.93
CA LEU A 80 -15.31 -3.31 21.29
C LEU A 80 -14.68 -2.23 22.18
N LEU A 81 -14.10 -1.17 21.61
CA LEU A 81 -13.59 -0.03 22.38
C LEU A 81 -14.68 0.71 23.16
N PHE A 82 -15.93 0.63 22.71
CA PHE A 82 -17.04 1.45 23.19
C PHE A 82 -18.09 0.67 23.98
N VAL A 83 -17.89 -0.64 24.18
CA VAL A 83 -18.89 -1.52 24.81
C VAL A 83 -18.82 -1.43 26.34
N ASN A 84 -17.70 -1.83 26.93
CA ASN A 84 -17.46 -1.78 28.38
C ASN A 84 -15.95 -1.84 28.69
N SER A 85 -15.56 -1.77 29.96
CA SER A 85 -14.15 -1.77 30.36
C SER A 85 -13.39 -3.07 30.02
N GLU A 86 -14.04 -4.22 30.12
CA GLU A 86 -13.46 -5.54 29.80
C GLU A 86 -13.17 -5.67 28.30
N ALA A 87 -14.18 -5.39 27.47
CA ALA A 87 -14.05 -5.39 26.01
C ALA A 87 -13.02 -4.36 25.54
N ARG A 88 -13.01 -3.17 26.16
CA ARG A 88 -12.05 -2.11 25.84
C ARG A 88 -10.61 -2.53 26.14
N GLY A 89 -10.37 -3.20 27.28
CA GLY A 89 -9.03 -3.70 27.62
C GLY A 89 -8.51 -4.70 26.58
N ILE A 90 -9.36 -5.62 26.14
CA ILE A 90 -9.03 -6.60 25.09
C ILE A 90 -8.78 -5.92 23.74
N ALA A 91 -9.64 -4.97 23.37
CA ALA A 91 -9.51 -4.22 22.12
C ALA A 91 -8.21 -3.41 22.08
N LEU A 92 -7.85 -2.71 23.17
CA LEU A 92 -6.61 -1.94 23.24
C LEU A 92 -5.37 -2.84 23.11
N ALA A 93 -5.36 -4.00 23.78
CA ALA A 93 -4.25 -4.96 23.68
C ALA A 93 -4.11 -5.51 22.25
N TRP A 94 -5.23 -5.84 21.60
CA TRP A 94 -5.23 -6.27 20.20
C TRP A 94 -4.75 -5.17 19.25
N MET A 95 -5.19 -3.93 19.44
CA MET A 95 -4.77 -2.77 18.64
C MET A 95 -3.26 -2.54 18.70
N GLN A 96 -2.67 -2.60 19.89
CA GLN A 96 -1.23 -2.47 20.07
C GLN A 96 -0.48 -3.56 19.29
N GLY A 97 -0.94 -4.81 19.36
CA GLY A 97 -0.36 -5.93 18.60
C GLY A 97 -0.57 -5.86 17.08
N GLN A 98 -1.37 -4.93 16.58
CA GLN A 98 -1.61 -4.69 15.15
C GLN A 98 -1.01 -3.35 14.67
N GLY A 99 -0.34 -2.59 15.53
CA GLY A 99 0.19 -1.26 15.20
C GLY A 99 -0.88 -0.21 14.94
N LEU A 100 -2.11 -0.41 15.43
CA LEU A 100 -3.22 0.53 15.26
C LEU A 100 -3.07 1.72 16.20
N LYS A 101 -3.44 2.91 15.71
CA LYS A 101 -3.38 4.16 16.47
C LYS A 101 -4.78 4.73 16.67
N ILE A 102 -5.00 5.37 17.80
CA ILE A 102 -6.21 6.16 18.04
C ILE A 102 -5.95 7.59 17.59
N ARG A 103 -6.82 8.13 16.76
CA ARG A 103 -6.89 9.58 16.46
C ARG A 103 -8.23 10.12 16.94
N PHE A 104 -8.28 11.42 17.19
CA PHE A 104 -9.52 12.13 17.47
C PHE A 104 -9.84 12.99 16.25
N CYS A 105 -11.08 12.95 15.76
CA CYS A 105 -11.53 13.87 14.71
C CYS A 105 -11.46 15.32 15.22
N GLU A 106 -11.38 16.28 14.31
CA GLU A 106 -11.30 17.72 14.64
C GLU A 106 -12.48 18.19 15.51
N ASP A 107 -13.64 17.55 15.37
CA ASP A 107 -14.83 17.81 16.20
C ASP A 107 -14.71 17.28 17.64
N GLY A 108 -13.63 16.58 17.99
CA GLY A 108 -13.31 16.12 19.34
C GLY A 108 -14.22 15.03 19.94
N GLN A 109 -15.31 14.66 19.27
CA GLN A 109 -16.39 13.90 19.89
C GLN A 109 -16.26 12.37 19.81
N SER A 110 -15.42 11.80 18.94
CA SER A 110 -15.29 10.35 18.84
C SER A 110 -13.88 9.90 18.44
N PRO A 111 -13.23 9.02 19.24
CA PRO A 111 -11.97 8.44 18.84
C PRO A 111 -12.20 7.50 17.65
N ILE A 112 -11.33 7.60 16.67
CA ILE A 112 -11.28 6.74 15.50
C ILE A 112 -10.01 5.90 15.58
N VAL A 113 -10.12 4.64 15.17
CA VAL A 113 -8.98 3.75 15.06
C VAL A 113 -8.48 3.78 13.64
N ILE A 114 -7.19 4.02 13.49
CA ILE A 114 -6.52 4.09 12.20
C ILE A 114 -5.32 3.15 12.14
N ARG A 115 -4.99 2.73 10.92
CA ARG A 115 -3.75 2.02 10.60
C ARG A 115 -2.93 2.88 9.63
N PRO A 116 -1.72 3.33 10.02
CA PRO A 116 -0.76 3.92 9.08
C PRO A 116 -0.33 2.89 8.03
N PHE A 117 0.16 3.38 6.89
CA PHE A 117 0.79 2.54 5.88
C PHE A 117 2.08 1.91 6.42
N ASP A 118 2.23 0.61 6.22
CA ASP A 118 3.45 -0.16 6.50
C ASP A 118 4.16 -0.49 5.18
N PRO A 119 5.29 0.17 4.85
CA PRO A 119 5.97 -0.01 3.58
C PRO A 119 6.49 -1.43 3.32
N LYS A 120 6.66 -2.25 4.37
CA LYS A 120 7.18 -3.62 4.20
C LYS A 120 6.09 -4.61 3.79
N LEU A 121 4.84 -4.35 4.17
CA LEU A 121 3.74 -5.30 4.06
C LEU A 121 2.63 -4.84 3.13
N ASP A 122 2.34 -3.55 3.13
CA ASP A 122 1.21 -2.97 2.43
C ASP A 122 1.51 -2.72 0.96
N THR A 123 0.45 -2.46 0.20
CA THR A 123 0.51 -2.24 -1.24
C THR A 123 -0.08 -0.89 -1.58
N LEU A 124 0.63 -0.11 -2.38
CA LEU A 124 0.15 1.18 -2.90
C LEU A 124 -0.62 0.95 -4.20
N TYR A 125 -1.93 1.22 -4.18
CA TYR A 125 -2.77 1.20 -5.36
C TYR A 125 -2.68 2.51 -6.13
N ILE A 126 -2.35 2.40 -7.41
CA ILE A 126 -2.28 3.51 -8.35
C ILE A 126 -3.38 3.30 -9.38
N SER A 127 -4.19 4.33 -9.53
CA SER A 127 -5.38 4.28 -10.37
C SER A 127 -5.09 4.89 -11.73
N LEU A 128 -5.88 4.56 -12.76
CA LEU A 128 -5.66 5.15 -14.09
C LEU A 128 -5.72 6.68 -14.07
N LYS A 129 -6.61 7.25 -13.24
CA LYS A 129 -6.77 8.70 -13.13
C LYS A 129 -5.61 9.38 -12.43
N THR A 130 -4.92 8.65 -11.55
CA THR A 130 -3.83 9.19 -10.73
C THR A 130 -2.46 8.74 -11.24
N TRP A 131 -2.42 8.03 -12.37
CA TRP A 131 -1.18 7.55 -12.98
C TRP A 131 -0.26 8.69 -13.39
N ASP A 132 -0.79 9.67 -14.14
CA ASP A 132 0.01 10.82 -14.60
C ASP A 132 0.55 11.60 -13.40
N GLU A 133 -0.25 11.75 -12.34
CA GLU A 133 0.22 12.40 -11.11
C GLU A 133 1.31 11.58 -10.41
N PHE A 134 1.18 10.26 -10.35
CA PHE A 134 2.14 9.36 -9.69
C PHE A 134 3.49 9.29 -10.42
N SER A 135 3.44 9.16 -11.74
CA SER A 135 4.63 9.09 -12.59
C SER A 135 5.39 10.40 -12.65
N ASN A 136 4.68 11.54 -12.72
CA ASN A 136 5.30 12.86 -12.87
C ASN A 136 5.67 13.55 -11.55
N GLU A 137 5.03 13.22 -10.41
CA GLU A 137 5.33 13.89 -9.12
C GLU A 137 6.83 13.94 -8.78
N PRO A 138 7.62 12.84 -8.87
CA PRO A 138 9.05 12.92 -8.61
C PRO A 138 9.78 13.83 -9.62
N TYR A 139 9.42 13.79 -10.91
CA TYR A 139 10.00 14.69 -11.91
C TYR A 139 9.70 16.16 -11.61
N ASP A 140 8.47 16.49 -11.21
CA ASP A 140 8.05 17.87 -10.90
C ASP A 140 8.85 18.47 -9.72
N ILE A 141 9.29 17.62 -8.79
CA ILE A 141 10.04 18.00 -7.60
C ILE A 141 11.54 18.09 -7.89
N VAL A 142 12.08 17.12 -8.64
CA VAL A 142 13.50 17.06 -9.00
C VAL A 142 13.84 18.10 -10.07
N PHE A 143 12.93 18.36 -11.01
CA PHE A 143 13.13 19.28 -12.14
C PHE A 143 12.07 20.38 -12.16
N PRO A 144 12.02 21.26 -11.13
CA PRO A 144 11.00 22.30 -11.07
C PRO A 144 11.15 23.29 -12.25
N PRO A 145 10.04 23.76 -12.83
CA PRO A 145 10.08 24.67 -13.97
C PRO A 145 10.93 25.91 -13.69
N GLY A 146 11.83 26.25 -14.61
CA GLY A 146 12.66 27.45 -14.54
C GLY A 146 13.89 27.37 -13.64
N HIS A 147 14.18 26.20 -13.05
CA HIS A 147 15.43 25.94 -12.35
C HIS A 147 16.33 25.06 -13.24
N GLY A 148 17.63 25.38 -13.30
CA GLY A 148 18.60 24.58 -14.06
C GLY A 148 18.77 23.18 -13.46
N SER A 149 19.30 22.24 -14.24
CA SER A 149 19.61 20.88 -13.79
C SER A 149 20.67 20.90 -12.67
N GLY A 150 20.23 20.88 -11.41
CA GLY A 150 21.08 20.59 -10.26
C GLY A 150 21.34 19.10 -10.10
N TYR A 151 22.36 18.75 -9.32
CA TYR A 151 22.51 17.39 -8.80
C TYR A 151 21.52 17.23 -7.64
N TYR A 152 20.58 16.29 -7.79
CA TYR A 152 19.58 16.00 -6.77
C TYR A 152 19.65 14.53 -6.41
N ASN A 153 19.74 14.24 -5.11
CA ASN A 153 19.64 12.88 -4.62
C ASN A 153 18.15 12.51 -4.52
N CYS A 154 17.79 11.35 -5.05
CA CYS A 154 16.43 10.83 -4.97
C CYS A 154 16.48 9.45 -4.29
N ALA A 155 15.93 9.37 -3.09
CA ALA A 155 15.91 8.12 -2.35
C ALA A 155 14.80 7.21 -2.91
N PRO A 156 15.09 5.92 -3.22
CA PRO A 156 14.07 4.97 -3.58
C PRO A 156 12.99 4.88 -2.50
N PRO A 157 11.70 4.81 -2.86
CA PRO A 157 10.63 4.67 -1.88
C PRO A 157 10.79 3.42 -1.01
N ALA A 158 10.44 3.54 0.26
CA ALA A 158 10.57 2.43 1.22
C ALA A 158 9.63 1.25 0.93
N PHE A 159 8.58 1.45 0.12
CA PHE A 159 7.64 0.39 -0.26
C PHE A 159 8.11 -0.35 -1.50
N THR A 160 7.87 -1.65 -1.54
CA THR A 160 8.30 -2.51 -2.68
C THR A 160 7.12 -3.05 -3.49
N ARG A 161 5.88 -2.63 -3.17
CA ARG A 161 4.65 -3.24 -3.67
C ARG A 161 3.67 -2.21 -4.17
N ILE A 162 3.29 -2.33 -5.44
CA ILE A 162 2.21 -1.54 -6.03
C ILE A 162 1.10 -2.42 -6.58
N ALA A 163 -0.08 -1.83 -6.70
CA ALA A 163 -1.20 -2.43 -7.40
C ALA A 163 -1.74 -1.47 -8.46
N VAL A 164 -2.11 -2.01 -9.62
CA VAL A 164 -2.67 -1.26 -10.74
C VAL A 164 -3.87 -2.01 -11.31
N PRO A 165 -4.88 -1.31 -11.84
CA PRO A 165 -5.98 -1.95 -12.54
C PRO A 165 -5.51 -2.52 -13.90
N GLU A 166 -6.10 -3.64 -14.33
CA GLU A 166 -5.77 -4.30 -15.62
C GLU A 166 -5.86 -3.36 -16.84
N ALA A 167 -6.69 -2.31 -16.74
CA ALA A 167 -6.88 -1.32 -17.79
C ALA A 167 -5.62 -0.51 -18.12
N PHE A 168 -4.59 -0.51 -17.26
CA PHE A 168 -3.26 0.07 -17.58
C PHE A 168 -2.69 -0.52 -18.88
N PHE A 169 -2.80 -1.83 -19.03
CA PHE A 169 -2.20 -2.57 -20.14
C PHE A 169 -3.09 -2.57 -21.39
N GLN A 170 -4.34 -2.11 -21.27
CA GLN A 170 -5.18 -1.79 -22.43
C GLN A 170 -4.75 -0.46 -23.07
N HIS A 171 -4.18 0.45 -22.27
CA HIS A 171 -3.67 1.75 -22.71
C HIS A 171 -2.16 1.73 -23.04
N ASN A 172 -1.53 0.55 -23.07
CA ASN A 172 -0.09 0.36 -23.34
C ASN A 172 0.80 1.24 -22.45
N ILE A 173 0.45 1.38 -21.17
CA ILE A 173 1.28 2.09 -20.20
C ILE A 173 2.44 1.16 -19.80
N PRO A 174 3.71 1.49 -20.13
CA PRO A 174 4.84 0.65 -19.78
C PRO A 174 5.21 0.82 -18.30
N LEU A 175 5.41 -0.29 -17.58
CA LEU A 175 5.83 -0.26 -16.18
C LEU A 175 7.32 0.10 -16.02
N SER A 176 8.13 -0.10 -17.05
CA SER A 176 9.57 0.21 -17.06
C SER A 176 9.86 1.67 -16.71
N ASP A 177 8.97 2.58 -17.11
CA ASP A 177 9.11 4.02 -16.88
C ASP A 177 9.11 4.39 -15.39
N LEU A 178 8.61 3.50 -14.53
CA LEU A 178 8.61 3.71 -13.09
C LEU A 178 9.99 3.53 -12.46
N PHE A 179 10.85 2.68 -13.00
CA PHE A 179 12.04 2.24 -12.27
C PHE A 179 13.06 3.35 -12.04
N HIS A 180 13.01 4.44 -12.82
CA HIS A 180 13.89 5.60 -12.57
C HIS A 180 13.74 6.18 -11.15
N PHE A 181 12.51 6.26 -10.63
CA PHE A 181 12.24 6.76 -9.27
C PHE A 181 11.72 5.69 -8.32
N TYR A 182 11.34 4.53 -8.84
CA TYR A 182 10.72 3.44 -8.10
C TYR A 182 11.50 2.12 -8.30
N CYS A 183 12.83 2.17 -8.38
CA CYS A 183 13.68 0.97 -8.55
C CYS A 183 13.61 -0.02 -7.38
N SER A 184 13.07 0.38 -6.22
CA SER A 184 12.82 -0.50 -5.08
C SER A 184 11.58 -1.38 -5.24
N LEU A 185 10.82 -1.24 -6.33
CA LEU A 185 9.66 -2.08 -6.57
C LEU A 185 10.06 -3.52 -6.82
N GLU A 186 9.48 -4.44 -6.07
CA GLU A 186 9.68 -5.88 -6.23
C GLU A 186 8.42 -6.56 -6.76
N LYS A 187 7.24 -5.98 -6.49
CA LYS A 187 5.95 -6.62 -6.79
C LYS A 187 4.94 -5.66 -7.39
N VAL A 188 4.34 -6.10 -8.50
CA VAL A 188 3.21 -5.44 -9.14
C VAL A 188 2.01 -6.36 -9.13
N PHE A 189 0.94 -5.87 -8.51
CA PHE A 189 -0.34 -6.56 -8.42
C PHE A 189 -1.31 -6.00 -9.46
N ILE A 190 -1.79 -6.85 -10.36
CA ILE A 190 -2.81 -6.48 -11.35
C ILE A 190 -4.18 -6.80 -10.79
N ILE A 191 -5.05 -5.79 -10.71
CA ILE A 191 -6.43 -5.95 -10.23
C ILE A 191 -7.38 -6.06 -11.43
N PRO A 192 -7.93 -7.26 -11.72
CA PRO A 192 -8.93 -7.45 -12.75
C PRO A 192 -10.21 -6.71 -12.42
N ASN A 193 -10.89 -6.18 -13.45
CA ASN A 193 -12.20 -5.54 -13.34
C ASN A 193 -12.27 -4.56 -12.15
N ALA A 194 -11.20 -3.80 -11.93
CA ALA A 194 -11.12 -2.86 -10.82
C ALA A 194 -12.33 -1.93 -10.88
N GLN A 195 -13.24 -2.09 -9.92
CA GLN A 195 -14.49 -1.35 -9.90
C GLN A 195 -14.21 0.15 -9.73
N SER A 196 -15.06 0.99 -10.32
CA SER A 196 -15.05 2.45 -10.07
C SER A 196 -15.03 2.78 -8.58
N ASP A 197 -15.65 1.93 -7.77
CA ASP A 197 -15.84 2.04 -6.32
C ASP A 197 -14.56 1.85 -5.51
N ILE A 198 -13.51 1.31 -6.13
CA ILE A 198 -12.15 1.27 -5.56
C ILE A 198 -11.65 2.72 -5.40
N GLN A 199 -12.07 3.63 -6.26
CA GLN A 199 -11.77 5.06 -6.15
C GLN A 199 -12.94 5.81 -5.53
N SER A 200 -12.65 6.59 -4.50
CA SER A 200 -13.55 7.61 -3.95
C SER A 200 -14.70 7.10 -3.09
N GLY A 201 -14.40 6.95 -1.80
CA GLY A 201 -15.14 7.81 -0.88
C GLY A 201 -14.30 9.06 -0.70
N GLU A 202 -14.69 10.18 -1.32
CA GLU A 202 -14.40 11.51 -0.75
C GLU A 202 -14.97 11.49 0.67
N ASN A 203 -14.14 11.07 1.62
CA ASN A 203 -14.40 11.32 3.02
C ASN A 203 -13.75 12.66 3.30
N ASP A 204 -14.55 13.65 3.69
CA ASP A 204 -14.09 14.94 4.25
C ASP A 204 -13.00 14.75 5.33
N LEU A 205 -12.94 13.55 5.92
CA LEU A 205 -12.02 13.15 6.98
C LEU A 205 -10.61 12.75 6.53
N LYS A 206 -10.21 12.83 5.25
CA LYS A 206 -8.86 12.39 4.77
C LYS A 206 -8.48 10.98 5.26
N MET A 207 -9.42 10.03 5.11
CA MET A 207 -9.28 8.65 5.60
C MET A 207 -9.81 7.65 4.60
N GLN A 208 -9.06 6.56 4.44
CA GLN A 208 -9.38 5.50 3.50
C GLN A 208 -10.17 4.38 4.19
N ARG A 209 -11.09 3.74 3.46
CA ARG A 209 -11.78 2.53 3.92
C ARG A 209 -10.83 1.33 3.85
N ARG A 210 -11.14 0.28 4.61
CA ARG A 210 -10.34 -0.95 4.64
C ARG A 210 -10.50 -1.74 3.34
N TRP A 211 -9.43 -1.75 2.55
CA TRP A 211 -9.27 -2.61 1.39
C TRP A 211 -8.10 -3.55 1.61
N GLU A 212 -8.26 -4.79 1.17
CA GLU A 212 -7.22 -5.81 1.26
C GLU A 212 -7.12 -6.59 -0.04
N LEU A 213 -5.90 -7.04 -0.35
CA LEU A 213 -5.68 -8.00 -1.44
C LEU A 213 -6.15 -9.40 -0.99
N GLN A 214 -6.99 -10.03 -1.82
CA GLN A 214 -7.49 -11.38 -1.63
C GLN A 214 -6.86 -12.32 -2.67
N SER A 215 -6.42 -13.48 -2.18
CA SER A 215 -5.78 -14.55 -2.95
C SER A 215 -4.45 -14.15 -3.61
N THR A 216 -3.35 -14.55 -2.98
CA THR A 216 -2.00 -14.51 -3.58
C THR A 216 -1.71 -15.71 -4.49
N GLN A 217 -2.71 -16.54 -4.80
CA GLN A 217 -2.55 -17.74 -5.64
C GLN A 217 -2.97 -17.52 -7.10
N GLY A 218 -3.18 -16.26 -7.52
CA GLY A 218 -3.43 -15.94 -8.92
C GLY A 218 -2.21 -16.19 -9.82
N PRO A 219 -2.42 -16.22 -11.14
CA PRO A 219 -1.34 -16.42 -12.11
C PRO A 219 -0.25 -15.35 -11.91
N MET A 220 1.00 -15.78 -12.03
CA MET A 220 2.17 -14.95 -11.72
C MET A 220 3.34 -15.24 -12.65
N LEU A 221 3.94 -14.17 -13.15
CA LEU A 221 5.30 -14.17 -13.70
C LEU A 221 6.28 -13.63 -12.66
N PHE A 222 7.43 -14.28 -12.56
CA PHE A 222 8.54 -13.80 -11.75
C PHE A 222 9.82 -13.76 -12.56
N TRP A 223 10.68 -12.81 -12.25
CA TRP A 223 12.00 -12.68 -12.86
C TRP A 223 12.96 -13.75 -12.32
N ASN A 224 13.57 -14.52 -13.23
CA ASN A 224 14.60 -15.50 -12.91
C ASN A 224 15.98 -14.97 -13.33
N ASN A 225 16.80 -14.56 -12.35
CA ASN A 225 18.14 -14.03 -12.61
C ASN A 225 19.10 -15.04 -13.26
N ASP A 226 18.95 -16.33 -13.00
CA ASP A 226 19.85 -17.35 -13.56
C ASP A 226 19.64 -17.53 -15.06
N ARG A 227 18.43 -17.21 -15.53
CA ARG A 227 17.99 -17.40 -16.92
C ARG A 227 17.73 -16.09 -17.66
N ASP A 228 17.84 -14.96 -16.96
CA ASP A 228 17.59 -13.62 -17.49
C ASP A 228 16.23 -13.48 -18.19
N CYS A 229 15.19 -14.12 -17.65
CA CYS A 229 13.86 -14.12 -18.23
C CYS A 229 12.73 -14.24 -17.19
N PHE A 230 11.51 -13.90 -17.60
CA PHE A 230 10.31 -14.13 -16.81
C PHE A 230 9.82 -15.58 -16.92
N GLU A 231 9.49 -16.18 -15.79
CA GLU A 231 8.96 -17.55 -15.71
C GLU A 231 7.61 -17.58 -15.00
N TRP A 232 6.73 -18.46 -15.45
CA TRP A 232 5.46 -18.74 -14.79
C TRP A 232 5.69 -19.59 -13.55
N ARG A 233 5.10 -19.21 -12.42
CA ARG A 233 5.03 -20.07 -11.23
C ARG A 233 3.66 -20.73 -11.13
N ASP A 234 3.65 -22.05 -10.92
CA ASP A 234 2.48 -22.90 -10.65
C ASP A 234 1.32 -22.76 -11.66
N ASN A 235 1.59 -23.06 -12.93
CA ASN A 235 0.57 -23.12 -13.99
C ASN A 235 0.04 -24.57 -14.17
N GLU A 236 -0.43 -25.21 -13.09
CA GLU A 236 -1.22 -26.46 -13.22
C GLU A 236 -2.68 -26.10 -13.56
N GLY A 237 -2.93 -25.80 -14.84
CA GLY A 237 -4.28 -25.81 -15.41
C GLY A 237 -4.88 -24.44 -15.76
N ASP A 238 -4.40 -23.81 -16.83
CA ASP A 238 -5.19 -23.50 -18.04
C ASP A 238 -4.41 -22.49 -18.88
N SER A 239 -3.89 -22.93 -20.02
CA SER A 239 -3.03 -22.14 -20.90
C SER A 239 -3.77 -21.03 -21.67
N LYS A 240 -4.95 -20.58 -21.20
CA LYS A 240 -5.80 -19.56 -21.86
C LYS A 240 -6.62 -18.72 -20.86
N ASN A 241 -6.07 -18.38 -19.70
CA ASN A 241 -6.68 -17.33 -18.89
C ASN A 241 -6.43 -15.96 -19.56
N THR A 242 -7.47 -15.16 -19.78
CA THR A 242 -7.36 -13.80 -20.35
C THR A 242 -6.34 -12.95 -19.57
N MET A 243 -6.23 -13.19 -18.27
CA MET A 243 -5.27 -12.50 -17.41
C MET A 243 -3.80 -12.83 -17.70
N ASN A 244 -3.49 -14.01 -18.27
CA ASN A 244 -2.10 -14.35 -18.61
C ASN A 244 -1.56 -13.38 -19.66
N SER A 245 -2.38 -13.05 -20.66
CA SER A 245 -2.00 -12.08 -21.71
C SER A 245 -1.81 -10.66 -21.16
N VAL A 246 -2.53 -10.30 -20.10
CA VAL A 246 -2.39 -8.99 -19.43
C VAL A 246 -1.08 -8.96 -18.63
N ILE A 247 -0.77 -10.04 -17.92
CA ILE A 247 0.50 -10.18 -17.18
C ILE A 247 1.69 -10.19 -18.14
N GLU A 248 1.62 -10.89 -19.27
CA GLU A 248 2.67 -10.86 -20.29
C GLU A 248 2.91 -9.44 -20.80
N LYS A 249 1.83 -8.72 -21.17
CA LYS A 249 1.93 -7.31 -21.56
C LYS A 249 2.50 -6.40 -20.48
N ALA A 250 2.24 -6.71 -19.22
CA ALA A 250 2.80 -5.96 -18.10
C ALA A 250 4.32 -6.17 -17.96
N CYS A 251 4.82 -7.33 -18.39
CA CYS A 251 6.23 -7.67 -18.40
C CYS A 251 6.98 -7.21 -19.65
N ASP A 252 6.28 -6.77 -20.70
CA ASP A 252 6.91 -6.29 -21.94
C ASP A 252 7.86 -5.13 -21.66
N GLY A 253 9.14 -5.28 -22.03
CA GLY A 253 10.20 -4.28 -21.84
C GLY A 253 10.75 -4.16 -20.41
N LEU A 254 10.24 -4.95 -19.45
CA LEU A 254 10.75 -4.94 -18.08
C LEU A 254 12.10 -5.63 -17.93
N ASP A 255 12.46 -6.55 -18.82
CA ASP A 255 13.71 -7.30 -18.77
C ASP A 255 14.95 -6.40 -18.95
N GLU A 256 14.91 -5.48 -19.92
CA GLU A 256 15.96 -4.48 -20.11
C GLU A 256 16.07 -3.56 -18.89
N ALA A 257 14.93 -3.11 -18.36
CA ALA A 257 14.88 -2.22 -17.20
C ALA A 257 15.38 -2.91 -15.92
N ILE A 258 14.95 -4.14 -15.65
CA ILE A 258 15.41 -4.96 -14.50
C ILE A 258 16.93 -5.12 -14.53
N LYS A 259 17.50 -5.42 -15.70
CA LYS A 259 18.96 -5.54 -15.88
C LYS A 259 19.66 -4.20 -15.68
N PHE A 260 19.13 -3.13 -16.24
CA PHE A 260 19.71 -1.78 -16.13
C PHE A 260 19.77 -1.28 -14.68
N TYR A 261 18.72 -1.54 -13.90
CA TYR A 261 18.66 -1.17 -12.48
C TYR A 261 19.20 -2.24 -11.54
N GLU A 262 19.81 -3.31 -12.07
CA GLU A 262 20.41 -4.43 -11.31
C GLU A 262 19.45 -5.03 -10.26
N MET A 263 18.17 -5.13 -10.61
CA MET A 263 17.14 -5.60 -9.67
C MET A 263 17.29 -7.10 -9.43
N THR A 264 17.31 -7.51 -8.16
CA THR A 264 17.53 -8.91 -7.77
C THR A 264 16.26 -9.75 -7.80
N SER A 265 15.07 -9.15 -7.80
CA SER A 265 13.82 -9.88 -7.93
C SER A 265 12.70 -8.96 -8.40
N PHE A 266 11.81 -9.50 -9.23
CA PHE A 266 10.60 -8.80 -9.64
C PHE A 266 9.47 -9.80 -9.89
N GLU A 267 8.26 -9.43 -9.51
CA GLU A 267 7.07 -10.28 -9.56
C GLU A 267 5.88 -9.49 -10.10
N VAL A 268 5.20 -10.04 -11.10
CA VAL A 268 3.92 -9.53 -11.59
C VAL A 268 2.85 -10.60 -11.36
N ARG A 269 1.79 -10.25 -10.62
CA ARG A 269 0.73 -11.19 -10.25
C ARG A 269 -0.65 -10.56 -10.37
N ALA A 270 -1.62 -11.33 -10.85
CA ALA A 270 -3.02 -10.95 -10.74
C ALA A 270 -3.65 -11.29 -9.38
N VAL A 271 -4.36 -10.35 -8.77
CA VAL A 271 -5.02 -10.51 -7.46
C VAL A 271 -6.32 -9.74 -7.41
N PHE A 272 -7.24 -10.14 -6.52
CA PHE A 272 -8.47 -9.38 -6.29
C PHE A 272 -8.30 -8.41 -5.14
N ALA A 273 -8.97 -7.25 -5.20
CA ALA A 273 -9.11 -6.38 -4.03
C ALA A 273 -10.52 -6.49 -3.47
N VAL A 274 -10.61 -6.61 -2.14
CA VAL A 274 -11.89 -6.68 -1.43
C VAL A 274 -12.01 -5.61 -0.39
N ARG A 275 -13.20 -5.04 -0.30
CA ARG A 275 -13.59 -4.16 0.79
C ARG A 275 -13.99 -5.00 1.99
N LYS A 276 -13.47 -4.66 3.16
CA LYS A 276 -13.80 -5.30 4.44
C LYS A 276 -14.80 -4.48 5.25
#